data_AF-X1NME3-F1
#
_entry.id   AF-X1NME3-F1
#
_cell.length_a   1.000
_cell.length_b   1.000
_cell.length_c   1.000
_cell.angle_alpha   90.00
_cell.angle_beta   90.00
_cell.angle_gamma   90.00
#
_symmetry.space_group_name_H-M   'P 1'
#
loop_
_entity.id
_entity.type
_entity.pdbx_description
1 polymer ?
#
loop_
_entity_poly.entity_id
_entity_poly.type
_entity_poly.pdbx_seq_one_letter_code
_entity_poly.pdbx_strand_id
1 'polypeptide(L)'
;MFGDIFNAQFVASSIRVAIPLALAGLGGVFSERSGVINIGLEGMILTGAFTAVAVTNFAGNPWVGVLGAILVGIFLGLIHAVTCITFKANQIVSGVAINLFASGITIFFCWLLFGETQIMVKSSLPIWGLPLPNIGEG
;
A
#
# COMPACT_ATOMS: atom_id res chain seq x y z
N MET A 1 -12.06 -21.11 20.73
CA MET A 1 -11.04 -21.34 19.69
C MET A 1 -11.64 -21.41 18.28
N PHE A 2 -12.50 -22.38 17.92
CA PHE A 2 -13.09 -22.41 16.55
C PHE A 2 -14.13 -21.30 16.30
N GLY A 3 -14.89 -20.91 17.32
CA GLY A 3 -15.85 -19.80 17.23
C GLY A 3 -15.20 -18.41 17.10
N ASP A 4 -13.94 -18.27 17.52
CA ASP A 4 -13.20 -17.01 17.42
C ASP A 4 -12.67 -16.77 16.00
N ILE A 5 -12.55 -17.84 15.20
CA ILE A 5 -12.09 -17.78 13.81
C ILE A 5 -13.17 -17.14 12.91
N PHE A 6 -14.44 -17.44 13.14
CA PHE A 6 -15.56 -16.91 12.34
C PHE A 6 -16.27 -15.73 12.99
N ASN A 7 -15.57 -14.98 13.85
CA ASN A 7 -16.13 -13.80 14.48
C ASN A 7 -16.29 -12.65 13.46
N ALA A 8 -17.30 -11.80 13.65
CA ALA A 8 -17.54 -10.61 12.83
C ALA A 8 -16.30 -9.73 12.65
N GLN A 9 -15.42 -9.64 13.66
CA GLN A 9 -14.19 -8.85 13.58
C GLN A 9 -13.17 -9.42 12.57
N PHE A 10 -13.07 -10.76 12.50
CA PHE A 10 -12.20 -11.44 11.53
C PHE A 10 -12.70 -11.19 10.10
N VAL A 11 -14.01 -11.32 9.89
CA VAL A 11 -14.65 -11.04 8.59
C VAL A 11 -14.43 -9.58 8.19
N ALA A 12 -14.65 -8.63 9.09
CA ALA A 12 -14.45 -7.21 8.81
C ALA A 12 -13.01 -6.87 8.44
N SER A 13 -12.03 -7.47 9.13
CA SER A 13 -10.60 -7.28 8.85
C SER A 13 -10.20 -7.91 7.52
N SER A 14 -10.74 -9.09 7.22
CA SER A 14 -10.51 -9.80 5.95
C SER A 14 -10.99 -8.98 4.76
N ILE A 15 -12.20 -8.42 4.83
CA ILE A 15 -12.75 -7.55 3.77
C ILE A 15 -11.89 -6.30 3.60
N ARG A 16 -11.44 -5.68 4.70
CA ARG A 16 -10.60 -4.48 4.67
C ARG A 16 -9.28 -4.70 3.92
N VAL A 17 -8.65 -5.86 4.09
CA VAL A 17 -7.41 -6.23 3.40
C VAL A 17 -7.67 -6.75 1.98
N ALA A 18 -8.79 -7.42 1.74
CA ALA A 18 -9.15 -7.96 0.43
C ALA A 18 -9.33 -6.87 -0.64
N ILE A 19 -9.92 -5.72 -0.28
CA ILE A 19 -10.17 -4.62 -1.23
C ILE A 19 -8.88 -4.10 -1.90
N PRO A 20 -7.85 -3.63 -1.16
CA PRO A 20 -6.62 -3.15 -1.78
C PRO A 20 -5.88 -4.27 -2.54
N LEU A 21 -5.92 -5.52 -2.05
CA LEU A 21 -5.34 -6.66 -2.77
C LEU A 21 -6.06 -6.96 -4.08
N ALA A 22 -7.39 -6.87 -4.12
CA ALA A 22 -8.18 -7.06 -5.34
C ALA A 22 -7.88 -5.97 -6.37
N LEU A 23 -7.79 -4.71 -5.93
CA LEU A 23 -7.39 -3.59 -6.79
C LEU A 23 -5.96 -3.76 -7.32
N ALA A 24 -5.02 -4.19 -6.47
CA ALA A 24 -3.66 -4.49 -6.88
C ALA A 24 -3.60 -5.67 -7.85
N GLY A 25 -4.40 -6.72 -7.63
CA GLY A 25 -4.53 -7.88 -8.51
C GLY A 25 -5.02 -7.49 -9.91
N LEU A 26 -5.99 -6.57 -10.00
CA LEU A 26 -6.40 -5.99 -11.29
C LEU A 26 -5.22 -5.29 -11.99
N GLY A 27 -4.43 -4.52 -11.25
CA GLY A 27 -3.17 -3.94 -11.76
C GLY A 27 -2.17 -5.00 -12.24
N GLY A 28 -2.03 -6.10 -11.49
CA GLY A 28 -1.22 -7.25 -11.86
C GLY A 28 -1.65 -7.90 -13.17
N VAL A 29 -2.96 -8.06 -13.40
CA VAL A 29 -3.49 -8.59 -14.67
C VAL A 29 -3.14 -7.67 -15.85
N PHE A 30 -3.14 -6.35 -15.68
CA PHE A 30 -2.65 -5.43 -16.72
C PHE A 30 -1.15 -5.61 -16.97
N SER A 31 -0.36 -5.76 -15.91
CA SER A 31 1.09 -6.01 -16.01
C SER A 31 1.38 -7.31 -16.76
N GLU A 32 0.71 -8.40 -16.41
CA GLU A 32 0.88 -9.70 -17.07
C GLU A 32 0.46 -9.66 -18.54
N ARG A 33 -0.63 -8.93 -18.87
CA ARG A 33 -1.02 -8.71 -20.26
C ARG A 33 0.03 -7.94 -21.08
N SER A 34 0.88 -7.14 -20.43
CA SER A 34 2.02 -6.47 -21.08
C SER A 34 3.28 -7.34 -21.17
N GLY A 35 3.24 -8.58 -20.67
CA GLY A 35 4.37 -9.51 -20.68
C GLY A 35 5.31 -9.36 -19.48
N VAL A 36 4.93 -8.59 -18.45
CA VAL A 36 5.73 -8.37 -17.24
C VAL A 36 4.94 -8.81 -16.02
N ILE A 37 5.34 -9.91 -15.40
CA ILE A 37 4.77 -10.42 -14.16
C ILE A 37 5.28 -9.56 -13.00
N ASN A 38 4.36 -8.92 -12.27
CA ASN A 38 4.71 -8.04 -11.15
C ASN A 38 4.46 -8.71 -9.79
N ILE A 39 5.45 -9.45 -9.30
CA ILE A 39 5.44 -10.05 -7.95
C ILE A 39 5.70 -8.99 -6.86
N GLY A 40 6.17 -7.80 -7.23
CA GLY A 40 6.51 -6.70 -6.32
C GLY A 40 5.32 -5.87 -5.82
N LEU A 41 4.08 -6.28 -6.13
CA LEU A 41 2.87 -5.51 -5.83
C LEU A 41 2.66 -5.28 -4.33
N GLU A 42 3.02 -6.25 -3.48
CA GLU A 42 2.89 -6.12 -2.03
C GLU A 42 3.74 -4.96 -1.49
N GLY A 43 4.98 -4.85 -1.96
CA GLY A 43 5.88 -3.76 -1.63
C GLY A 43 5.40 -2.42 -2.17
N MET A 44 4.80 -2.40 -3.37
CA MET A 44 4.20 -1.19 -3.94
C MET A 44 2.98 -0.72 -3.14
N ILE A 45 2.14 -1.63 -2.66
CA ILE A 45 1.02 -1.31 -1.76
C ILE A 45 1.55 -0.74 -0.45
N LEU A 46 2.53 -1.39 0.17
CA LEU A 46 3.08 -1.00 1.47
C LEU A 46 3.73 0.40 1.41
N THR A 47 4.56 0.64 0.41
CA THR A 47 5.22 1.94 0.19
C THR A 47 4.23 3.04 -0.20
N GLY A 48 3.23 2.71 -1.02
CA GLY A 48 2.14 3.63 -1.37
C GLY A 48 1.31 4.01 -0.14
N ALA A 49 0.92 3.04 0.69
CA ALA A 49 0.17 3.28 1.92
C ALA A 49 0.95 4.15 2.91
N PHE A 50 2.22 3.83 3.15
CA PHE A 50 3.12 4.65 3.96
C PHE A 50 3.19 6.09 3.44
N THR A 51 3.44 6.25 2.13
CA THR A 51 3.56 7.56 1.51
C THR A 51 2.27 8.36 1.62
N ALA A 52 1.11 7.73 1.40
CA ALA A 52 -0.19 8.39 1.56
C ALA A 52 -0.37 8.96 2.96
N VAL A 53 -0.10 8.16 4.00
CA VAL A 53 -0.24 8.60 5.39
C VAL A 53 0.79 9.68 5.73
N ALA A 54 2.05 9.49 5.37
CA ALA A 54 3.11 10.45 5.66
C ALA A 54 2.84 11.81 5.01
N VAL A 55 2.53 11.82 3.71
CA VAL A 55 2.23 13.06 2.97
C VAL A 55 0.96 13.72 3.48
N THR A 56 -0.08 12.95 3.81
CA THR A 56 -1.30 13.50 4.42
C THR A 56 -0.99 14.16 5.75
N ASN A 57 -0.16 13.54 6.59
CA ASN A 57 0.19 14.08 7.90
C ASN A 57 1.02 15.37 7.82
N PHE A 58 1.82 15.56 6.76
CA PHE A 58 2.54 16.82 6.53
C PHE A 58 1.69 17.89 5.83
N ALA A 59 0.91 17.51 4.81
CA ALA A 59 0.15 18.45 3.99
C ALA A 59 -1.23 18.82 4.57
N GLY A 60 -1.76 18.02 5.50
CA GLY A 60 -3.11 18.18 6.05
C GLY A 60 -4.25 17.90 5.07
N ASN A 61 -3.94 17.44 3.84
CA ASN A 61 -4.92 17.14 2.81
C ASN A 61 -4.76 15.69 2.31
N PRO A 62 -5.75 14.81 2.54
CA PRO A 62 -5.68 13.40 2.16
C PRO A 62 -5.52 13.17 0.65
N TRP A 63 -6.04 14.06 -0.19
CA TRP A 63 -5.92 13.95 -1.65
C TRP A 63 -4.48 14.13 -2.12
N VAL A 64 -3.70 14.95 -1.41
CA VAL A 64 -2.27 15.11 -1.67
C VAL A 64 -1.52 13.83 -1.30
N GLY A 65 -1.95 13.15 -0.22
CA GLY A 65 -1.45 11.83 0.14
C GLY A 65 -1.72 10.78 -0.95
N VAL A 66 -2.94 10.74 -1.49
CA VAL A 66 -3.29 9.85 -2.61
C VAL A 66 -2.39 10.12 -3.82
N LEU A 67 -2.17 11.38 -4.18
CA LEU A 67 -1.27 11.73 -5.28
C LEU A 67 0.17 11.26 -5.00
N GLY A 68 0.67 11.44 -3.78
CA GLY A 68 1.98 10.95 -3.37
C GLY A 68 2.12 9.43 -3.52
N ALA A 69 1.10 8.67 -3.10
CA ALA A 69 1.07 7.22 -3.25
C ALA A 69 1.06 6.78 -4.71
N ILE A 70 0.30 7.45 -5.58
CA ILE A 70 0.29 7.19 -7.03
C ILE A 70 1.69 7.40 -7.61
N LEU A 71 2.34 8.50 -7.29
CA LEU A 71 3.68 8.81 -7.80
C LEU A 71 4.73 7.79 -7.36
N VAL A 72 4.70 7.37 -6.09
CA VAL A 72 5.61 6.32 -5.57
C VAL A 72 5.31 4.96 -6.22
N GLY A 73 4.05 4.60 -6.41
CA GLY A 73 3.67 3.37 -7.11
C GLY A 73 4.15 3.34 -8.56
N ILE A 74 3.99 4.46 -9.28
CA ILE A 74 4.53 4.63 -10.65
C ILE A 74 6.05 4.49 -10.64
N PHE A 75 6.73 5.14 -9.69
CA PHE A 75 8.18 5.09 -9.59
C PHE A 75 8.72 3.66 -9.37
N LEU A 76 8.14 2.91 -8.42
CA LEU A 76 8.53 1.51 -8.19
C LEU A 76 8.17 0.60 -9.36
N GLY A 77 7.01 0.82 -9.98
CA GLY A 77 6.60 0.13 -11.21
C GLY A 77 7.58 0.37 -12.36
N LEU A 78 8.08 1.59 -12.51
CA LEU A 78 9.11 1.93 -13.51
C LEU A 78 10.44 1.25 -13.20
N ILE A 79 10.89 1.23 -11.94
CA ILE A 79 12.10 0.49 -11.54
C ILE A 79 11.95 -0.98 -11.92
N HIS A 80 10.82 -1.60 -11.60
CA HIS A 80 10.55 -2.99 -11.95
C HIS A 80 10.58 -3.20 -13.47
N ALA A 81 9.87 -2.36 -14.23
CA ALA A 81 9.77 -2.43 -15.67
C ALA A 81 11.14 -2.27 -16.35
N VAL A 82 11.94 -1.27 -15.98
CA VAL A 82 13.29 -1.07 -16.52
C VAL A 82 14.19 -2.26 -16.19
N THR A 83 14.11 -2.78 -14.97
CA THR A 83 14.91 -3.93 -14.53
C THR A 83 14.58 -5.20 -15.34
N CYS A 84 13.29 -5.45 -15.59
CA CYS A 84 12.82 -6.64 -16.28
C CYS A 84 12.92 -6.52 -17.82
N ILE A 85 12.65 -5.34 -18.38
CA ILE A 85 12.61 -5.12 -19.84
C ILE A 85 13.98 -4.75 -20.38
N THR A 86 14.63 -3.73 -19.80
CA THR A 86 15.91 -3.21 -20.30
C THR A 86 17.06 -4.10 -19.90
N PHE A 87 17.14 -4.49 -18.61
CA PHE A 87 18.23 -5.32 -18.09
C PHE A 87 17.97 -6.82 -18.19
N LYS A 88 16.77 -7.23 -18.65
CA LYS A 88 16.37 -8.64 -18.80
C LYS A 88 16.55 -9.47 -17.51
N ALA A 89 16.41 -8.81 -16.36
CA ALA A 89 16.48 -9.50 -15.08
C ALA A 89 15.28 -10.43 -14.88
N ASN A 90 15.45 -11.44 -14.02
CA ASN A 90 14.34 -12.31 -13.63
C ASN A 90 13.28 -11.49 -12.87
N GLN A 91 12.06 -11.48 -13.41
CA GLN A 91 10.91 -10.74 -12.88
C GLN A 91 10.56 -11.15 -11.44
N ILE A 92 10.74 -12.44 -11.10
CA ILE A 92 10.51 -12.95 -9.74
C ILE A 92 11.52 -12.32 -8.77
N VAL A 93 12.80 -12.29 -9.14
CA VAL A 93 13.87 -11.74 -8.29
C VAL A 93 13.69 -10.23 -8.11
N SER A 94 13.39 -9.51 -9.19
CA SER A 94 13.09 -8.07 -9.13
C SER A 94 11.88 -7.77 -8.24
N GLY A 95 10.80 -8.54 -8.37
CA GLY A 95 9.60 -8.39 -7.55
C GLY A 95 9.85 -8.67 -6.06
N VAL A 96 10.55 -9.77 -5.74
CA VAL A 96 10.93 -10.10 -4.36
C VAL A 96 11.85 -9.02 -3.77
N ALA A 97 12.79 -8.48 -4.55
CA ALA A 97 13.65 -7.40 -4.12
C ALA A 97 12.85 -6.13 -3.79
N ILE A 98 11.83 -5.78 -4.59
CA ILE A 98 10.94 -4.65 -4.31
C ILE A 98 10.15 -4.88 -3.01
N ASN A 99 9.62 -6.08 -2.79
CA ASN A 99 8.89 -6.40 -1.55
C ASN A 99 9.80 -6.29 -0.31
N LEU A 100 11.02 -6.85 -0.39
CA LEU A 100 11.99 -6.79 0.70
C LEU A 100 12.47 -5.36 0.97
N PHE A 101 12.71 -4.60 -0.10
CA PHE A 101 13.08 -3.19 0.02
C PHE A 101 11.96 -2.38 0.68
N ALA A 102 10.72 -2.58 0.24
CA ALA A 102 9.53 -1.92 0.78
C ALA A 102 9.33 -2.20 2.28
N SER A 103 9.52 -3.45 2.72
CA SER A 103 9.33 -3.80 4.13
C SER A 103 10.36 -3.12 5.05
N GLY A 104 11.60 -2.95 4.60
CA GLY A 104 12.63 -2.25 5.37
C GLY A 104 12.49 -0.72 5.31
N ILE A 105 12.34 -0.17 4.10
CA ILE A 105 12.38 1.28 3.89
C ILE A 105 11.21 2.00 4.55
N THR A 106 10.01 1.41 4.53
CA THR A 106 8.83 2.02 5.14
C THR A 106 8.97 2.12 6.65
N ILE A 107 9.46 1.07 7.32
CA ILE A 107 9.72 1.09 8.76
C ILE A 107 10.82 2.11 9.11
N PHE A 108 11.91 2.11 8.34
CA PHE A 108 13.01 3.06 8.54
C PHE A 108 12.55 4.51 8.46
N PHE A 109 11.81 4.88 7.40
CA PHE A 109 11.31 6.25 7.27
C PHE A 109 10.19 6.58 8.25
N CYS A 110 9.37 5.61 8.65
CA CYS A 110 8.38 5.79 9.70
C CYS A 110 9.05 6.23 11.00
N TRP A 111 10.09 5.50 11.40
CA TRP A 111 10.85 5.82 12.60
C TRP A 111 11.61 7.15 12.47
N LEU A 112 12.24 7.40 11.31
CA LEU A 112 12.99 8.63 11.05
C LEU A 112 12.11 9.89 11.08
N LEU A 113 10.90 9.82 10.53
CA LEU A 113 10.03 10.99 10.39
C LEU A 113 9.07 11.19 11.57
N PHE A 114 8.65 10.10 12.22
CA PHE A 114 7.60 10.12 13.23
C PHE A 114 8.02 9.54 14.59
N GLY A 115 9.20 8.92 14.69
CA GLY A 115 9.67 8.26 15.93
C GLY A 115 8.96 6.94 16.26
N GLU A 116 8.03 6.50 15.40
CA GLU A 116 7.16 5.34 15.61
C GLU A 116 7.40 4.28 14.52
N THR A 117 7.01 3.03 14.78
CA THR A 117 7.07 1.95 13.77
C THR A 117 5.82 1.86 12.91
N GLN A 118 4.75 2.54 13.31
CA GLN A 118 3.47 2.60 12.61
C GLN A 118 2.87 4.00 12.74
N ILE A 119 2.19 4.46 11.69
CA ILE A 119 1.58 5.78 11.65
C ILE A 119 0.12 5.71 11.21
N MET A 120 -0.71 6.47 11.92
CA MET A 120 -2.11 6.67 11.58
C MET A 120 -2.28 7.99 10.84
N VAL A 121 -3.30 8.05 9.98
CA VAL A 121 -3.62 9.29 9.26
C VAL A 121 -4.31 10.27 10.21
N LYS A 122 -3.84 11.52 10.27
CA LYS A 122 -4.40 12.57 11.14
C LYS A 122 -5.67 13.20 10.57
N SER A 123 -5.78 13.24 9.23
CA SER A 123 -6.94 13.78 8.54
C SER A 123 -7.56 12.70 7.66
N SER A 124 -8.82 12.36 7.92
CA SER A 124 -9.57 11.39 7.13
C SER A 124 -10.08 12.01 5.83
N LEU A 125 -10.19 11.21 4.77
CA LEU A 125 -10.93 11.62 3.56
C LEU A 125 -12.37 12.00 3.94
N PRO A 126 -12.96 13.04 3.32
CA PRO A 126 -14.36 13.35 3.54
C PRO A 126 -15.21 12.16 3.13
N ILE A 127 -15.85 11.52 4.10
CA ILE A 127 -16.73 10.38 3.86
C ILE A 127 -18.02 10.95 3.29
N TRP A 128 -18.27 10.72 2.00
CA TRP A 128 -19.47 11.20 1.33
C TRP A 128 -20.74 10.57 1.94
N GLY A 129 -21.38 11.30 2.86
CA GLY A 129 -22.77 11.08 3.27
C GLY A 129 -23.05 9.85 4.15
N LEU A 130 -22.04 9.17 4.69
CA LEU A 130 -22.26 8.06 5.63
C LEU A 130 -22.21 8.60 7.08
N PRO A 131 -23.32 8.60 7.83
CA PRO A 131 -23.29 8.89 9.26
C PRO A 131 -22.51 7.78 9.97
N LEU A 132 -21.31 8.12 10.45
CA LEU A 132 -20.52 7.20 11.26
C LEU A 132 -21.18 7.05 12.64
N PRO A 133 -21.35 5.82 13.16
CA PRO A 133 -21.37 5.63 14.60
C PRO A 133 -20.10 6.27 15.16
N ASN A 134 -20.20 7.05 16.24
CA ASN A 134 -19.07 7.71 16.90
C ASN A 134 -17.94 6.70 17.20
N ILE A 135 -17.01 6.55 16.29
CA ILE A 135 -15.71 5.95 16.54
C ILE A 135 -14.90 7.06 17.20
N GLY A 136 -14.95 7.06 18.53
CA GLY A 136 -14.27 8.01 19.38
C GLY A 136 -12.81 8.15 18.99
N GLU A 137 -12.38 9.41 18.94
CA GLU A 137 -10.97 9.77 18.98
C GLU A 137 -10.39 9.24 20.30
N GLY A 138 -9.41 8.35 20.19
CA GLY A 138 -8.65 7.77 21.29
C GLY A 138 -7.27 7.38 20.79
#